data_AF-A0A379UPQ8-F1
#
_entry.id   AF-A0A379UPQ8-F1
#
_cell.length_a   1.000
_cell.length_b   1.000
_cell.length_c   1.000
_cell.angle_alpha   90.00
_cell.angle_beta   90.00
_cell.angle_gamma   90.00
#
_symmetry.space_group_name_H-M   'P 1'
#
loop_
_entity.id
_entity.type
_entity.pdbx_description
1 polymer ?
#
loop_
_entity_poly.entity_id
_entity_poly.type
_entity_poly.pdbx_seq_one_letter_code
_entity_poly.pdbx_strand_id
1 'polypeptide(L)'
;MILCNPHNPTGRCWSANELEQLLLLCEAYDVTLISDEIWADLLLPGETFTSVLHLGERWHKRVISATAASKTFGLSSLRISNFLIPDPTLRQRFLSRLDAHGLDVFNALSVQAATTAWNESRQWLDSLLDYLAENRRWFLNRRQSTFPGQELSRRREPIYYGWIVKNWDWMTNS
;
A
#
# COMPACT_ATOMS: atom_id res chain seq x y z
N MET A 1 9.84 8.65 -8.99
CA MET A 1 8.70 7.72 -9.22
C MET A 1 7.99 7.51 -7.90
N ILE A 2 6.65 7.54 -7.89
CA ILE A 2 5.85 7.17 -6.71
C ILE A 2 5.09 5.91 -7.08
N LEU A 3 5.33 4.82 -6.35
CA LEU A 3 4.66 3.54 -6.52
C LEU A 3 3.71 3.33 -5.35
N CYS A 4 2.48 2.90 -5.63
CA CYS A 4 1.57 2.39 -4.60
C CYS A 4 1.71 0.85 -4.53
N ASN A 5 2.18 0.33 -3.38
CA ASN A 5 2.54 -1.07 -3.19
C ASN A 5 2.14 -1.57 -1.78
N PRO A 6 1.03 -2.29 -1.58
CA PRO A 6 0.06 -2.73 -2.57
C PRO A 6 -0.66 -1.59 -3.30
N HIS A 7 -1.04 -1.83 -4.56
CA HIS A 7 -1.60 -0.80 -5.44
C HIS A 7 -3.08 -0.52 -5.18
N ASN A 8 -3.38 0.59 -4.52
CA ASN A 8 -4.71 1.20 -4.49
C ASN A 8 -5.04 1.84 -5.85
N PRO A 9 -6.25 1.65 -6.43
CA PRO A 9 -7.44 0.99 -5.88
C PRO A 9 -7.59 -0.49 -6.20
N THR A 10 -6.65 -1.06 -6.96
CA THR A 10 -6.82 -2.42 -7.48
C THR A 10 -6.57 -3.52 -6.46
N GLY A 11 -5.89 -3.23 -5.36
CA GLY A 11 -5.46 -4.23 -4.37
C GLY A 11 -4.30 -5.13 -4.80
N ARG A 12 -3.61 -4.83 -5.91
CA ARG A 12 -2.53 -5.68 -6.40
C ARG A 12 -1.27 -5.56 -5.54
N CYS A 13 -0.77 -6.70 -5.09
CA CYS A 13 0.59 -6.83 -4.59
C CYS A 13 1.55 -7.06 -5.76
N TRP A 14 2.63 -6.29 -5.82
CA TRP A 14 3.65 -6.42 -6.86
C TRP A 14 4.63 -7.54 -6.49
N SER A 15 5.00 -8.37 -7.48
CA SER A 15 6.01 -9.40 -7.27
C SER A 15 7.42 -8.80 -7.19
N ALA A 16 8.34 -9.52 -6.56
CA ALA A 16 9.75 -9.11 -6.47
C ALA A 16 10.36 -8.81 -7.85
N ASN A 17 10.12 -9.67 -8.85
CA ASN A 17 10.62 -9.48 -10.21
C ASN A 17 10.07 -8.20 -10.88
N GLU A 18 8.79 -7.89 -10.68
CA GLU A 18 8.19 -6.65 -11.24
C GLU A 18 8.79 -5.40 -10.59
N LEU A 19 9.02 -5.45 -9.28
CA LEU A 19 9.66 -4.36 -8.55
C LEU A 19 11.13 -4.20 -8.96
N GLU A 20 11.86 -5.29 -9.18
CA GLU A 20 13.24 -5.24 -9.70
C GLU A 20 13.30 -4.65 -11.11
N GLN A 21 12.37 -5.01 -11.99
CA GLN A 21 12.25 -4.40 -13.32
C GLN A 21 12.00 -2.89 -13.24
N LEU A 22 11.13 -2.45 -12.33
CA LEU A 22 10.91 -1.03 -12.08
C LEU A 22 12.18 -0.35 -11.55
N LEU A 23 12.92 -0.99 -10.64
CA LEU A 23 14.15 -0.44 -10.09
C LEU A 23 15.28 -0.35 -11.12
N LEU A 24 15.36 -1.29 -12.06
CA LEU A 24 16.28 -1.19 -13.21
C LEU A 24 15.96 0.04 -14.06
N LEU A 25 14.68 0.34 -14.32
CA LEU A 25 14.28 1.58 -15.01
C LEU A 25 14.61 2.81 -14.18
N CYS A 26 14.32 2.80 -12.87
CA CYS A 26 14.68 3.89 -11.98
C CYS A 26 16.19 4.15 -11.97
N GLU A 27 17.03 3.12 -12.04
CA GLU A 27 18.48 3.28 -12.16
C GLU A 27 18.89 3.85 -13.51
N ALA A 28 18.35 3.32 -14.62
CA ALA A 28 18.68 3.76 -15.98
C ALA A 28 18.35 5.24 -16.23
N TYR A 29 17.31 5.76 -15.58
CA TYR A 29 16.85 7.14 -15.74
C TYR A 29 17.18 8.05 -14.53
N ASP A 30 18.03 7.59 -13.61
CA ASP A 30 18.41 8.32 -12.39
C ASP A 30 17.23 8.85 -11.55
N VAL A 31 16.22 7.99 -11.36
CA VAL A 31 15.00 8.28 -10.61
C VAL A 31 15.05 7.62 -9.23
N THR A 32 14.75 8.38 -8.17
CA THR A 32 14.43 7.81 -6.85
C THR A 32 13.00 7.25 -6.85
N LEU A 33 12.84 6.05 -6.30
CA LEU A 33 11.56 5.41 -6.06
C LEU A 33 11.07 5.69 -4.64
N ILE A 34 9.87 6.25 -4.51
CA ILE A 34 9.12 6.27 -3.26
C ILE A 34 8.05 5.17 -3.38
N SER A 35 8.14 4.15 -2.54
CA SER A 35 7.17 3.06 -2.42
C SER A 35 6.22 3.40 -1.28
N ASP A 36 4.97 3.73 -1.60
CA ASP A 36 3.87 3.87 -0.65
C ASP A 36 3.35 2.48 -0.27
N GLU A 37 3.77 2.01 0.90
CA GLU A 37 3.53 0.70 1.49
C GLU A 37 2.51 0.74 2.64
N ILE A 38 1.67 1.78 2.67
CA ILE A 38 0.66 2.00 3.72
C ILE A 38 -0.40 0.89 3.82
N TRP A 39 -0.56 0.07 2.78
CA TRP A 39 -1.52 -1.05 2.75
C TRP A 39 -0.88 -2.40 3.09
N ALA A 40 0.43 -2.44 3.39
CA ALA A 40 1.18 -3.69 3.56
C ALA A 40 0.70 -4.58 4.71
N ASP A 41 0.07 -4.01 5.75
CA ASP A 41 -0.45 -4.79 6.88
C ASP A 41 -1.85 -5.35 6.62
N LEU A 42 -2.54 -4.92 5.55
CA LEU A 42 -3.94 -5.25 5.30
C LEU A 42 -4.13 -6.48 4.40
N LEU A 43 -3.11 -7.31 4.19
CA LEU A 43 -3.15 -8.46 3.27
C LEU A 43 -4.15 -9.52 3.72
N LEU A 44 -5.00 -9.99 2.81
CA LEU A 44 -5.95 -11.05 3.12
C LEU A 44 -5.27 -12.42 3.22
N PRO A 45 -5.89 -13.40 3.92
CA PRO A 45 -5.30 -14.74 4.06
C PRO A 45 -4.89 -15.36 2.71
N GLY A 46 -3.62 -15.76 2.61
CA GLY A 46 -3.01 -16.32 1.40
C GLY A 46 -2.35 -15.30 0.46
N GLU A 47 -2.51 -13.99 0.71
CA GLU A 47 -1.81 -12.95 -0.04
C GLU A 47 -0.42 -12.70 0.51
N THR A 48 0.49 -12.26 -0.36
CA THR A 48 1.88 -11.95 0.00
C THR A 48 2.26 -10.56 -0.48
N PHE A 49 3.14 -9.92 0.27
CA PHE A 49 3.65 -8.59 0.00
C PHE A 49 5.17 -8.61 -0.09
N THR A 50 5.72 -7.81 -0.99
CA THR A 50 7.16 -7.59 -1.11
C THR A 50 7.43 -6.10 -0.97
N SER A 51 8.06 -5.71 0.14
CA SER A 51 8.62 -4.35 0.29
C SER A 51 9.79 -4.16 -0.67
N VAL A 52 9.93 -2.96 -1.22
CA VAL A 52 11.10 -2.61 -2.04
C VAL A 52 12.43 -2.74 -1.28
N LEU A 53 12.39 -2.69 0.06
CA LEU A 53 13.56 -2.84 0.91
C LEU A 53 14.09 -4.28 0.97
N HIS A 54 13.25 -5.27 0.64
CA HIS A 54 13.62 -6.70 0.62
C HIS A 54 14.29 -7.16 -0.68
N LEU A 55 14.42 -6.29 -1.69
CA LEU A 55 14.99 -6.63 -3.01
C LEU A 55 16.52 -6.58 -3.05
N GLY A 56 17.16 -6.31 -1.91
CA GLY A 56 18.61 -6.29 -1.74
C GLY A 56 19.21 -4.88 -1.60
N GLU A 57 20.34 -4.82 -0.90
CA GLU A 57 21.00 -3.57 -0.49
C GLU A 57 21.42 -2.68 -1.67
N ARG A 58 21.66 -3.26 -2.85
CA ARG A 58 22.04 -2.50 -4.07
C ARG A 58 21.04 -1.39 -4.42
N TRP A 59 19.79 -1.57 -4.04
CA TRP A 59 18.70 -0.64 -4.33
C TRP A 59 18.51 0.44 -3.27
N HIS A 60 19.07 0.26 -2.07
CA HIS A 60 18.85 1.14 -0.91
C HIS A 60 19.22 2.60 -1.18
N LYS A 61 20.22 2.86 -2.03
CA LYS A 61 20.61 4.21 -2.50
C LYS A 61 19.51 4.96 -3.28
N ARG A 62 18.44 4.28 -3.70
CA ARG A 62 17.42 4.82 -4.61
C ARG A 62 15.99 4.62 -4.14
N VAL A 63 15.77 3.98 -2.99
CA VAL A 63 14.42 3.65 -2.51
C VAL A 63 14.11 4.34 -1.19
N ILE A 64 12.86 4.77 -1.06
CA ILE A 64 12.22 5.20 0.18
C ILE A 64 10.97 4.34 0.32
N SER A 65 10.83 3.58 1.40
CA SER A 65 9.54 2.95 1.76
C SER A 65 8.80 3.88 2.72
N ALA A 66 7.53 4.15 2.44
CA ALA A 66 6.64 4.94 3.27
C ALA A 66 5.52 4.04 3.79
N THR A 67 5.27 4.04 5.09
CA THR A 67 4.19 3.26 5.70
C THR A 67 3.55 4.04 6.86
N ALA A 68 2.39 3.61 7.32
CA ALA A 68 1.72 4.19 8.47
C ALA A 68 0.69 3.24 9.07
N ALA A 69 0.51 3.31 10.39
CA ALA A 69 -0.56 2.60 11.10
C ALA A 69 -1.98 3.09 10.72
N SER A 70 -2.07 4.22 10.01
CA SER A 70 -3.33 4.94 9.77
C SER A 70 -4.42 4.15 9.05
N LYS A 71 -4.06 3.36 8.02
CA LYS A 71 -5.02 2.57 7.25
C LYS A 71 -5.36 1.27 7.95
N THR A 72 -4.33 0.58 8.46
CA THR A 72 -4.44 -0.68 9.17
C THR A 72 -5.33 -0.57 10.41
N PHE A 73 -5.14 0.48 11.22
CA PHE A 73 -5.77 0.60 12.54
C PHE A 73 -6.79 1.74 12.64
N GLY A 74 -7.18 2.36 11.52
CA GLY A 74 -8.16 3.46 11.50
C GLY A 74 -7.67 4.78 12.13
N LEU A 75 -6.36 4.96 12.28
CA LEU A 75 -5.72 6.09 12.95
C LEU A 75 -5.43 7.30 12.04
N SER A 76 -6.21 7.49 10.97
CA SER A 76 -5.94 8.51 9.95
C SER A 76 -5.92 9.96 10.46
N SER A 77 -6.68 10.25 11.53
CA SER A 77 -6.71 11.57 12.16
C SER A 77 -5.45 11.89 12.98
N LEU A 78 -4.65 10.88 13.35
CA LEU A 78 -3.45 11.06 14.18
C LEU A 78 -2.23 11.54 13.40
N ARG A 79 -2.29 11.58 12.05
CA ARG A 79 -1.25 12.20 11.20
C ARG A 79 0.18 11.75 11.53
N ILE A 80 0.39 10.44 11.63
CA ILE A 80 1.71 9.83 11.83
C ILE A 80 2.02 8.81 10.73
N SER A 81 3.25 8.85 10.22
CA SER A 81 3.77 7.97 9.18
C SER A 81 5.25 7.75 9.37
N ASN A 82 5.75 6.62 8.87
CA ASN A 82 7.15 6.23 8.92
C ASN A 82 7.74 6.22 7.51
N PHE A 83 8.94 6.75 7.37
CA PHE A 83 9.76 6.63 6.16
C PHE A 83 11.00 5.80 6.48
N LEU A 84 11.15 4.66 5.81
CA LEU A 84 12.31 3.79 5.92
C LEU A 84 13.26 4.11 4.76
N ILE A 85 14.41 4.71 5.10
CA ILE A 85 15.41 5.20 4.16
C ILE A 85 16.79 4.69 4.62
N PRO A 86 17.25 3.54 4.10
CA PRO A 86 18.52 2.95 4.56
C PRO A 86 19.73 3.80 4.16
N ASP A 87 19.72 4.37 2.95
CA ASP A 87 20.82 5.20 2.47
C ASP A 87 20.91 6.54 3.24
N PRO A 88 22.06 6.84 3.88
CA PRO A 88 22.20 8.02 4.72
C PRO A 88 22.15 9.32 3.92
N THR A 89 22.68 9.36 2.70
CA THR A 89 22.69 10.58 1.87
C THR A 89 21.27 10.95 1.43
N LEU A 90 20.52 9.98 0.95
CA LEU A 90 19.10 10.12 0.59
C LEU A 90 18.27 10.49 1.82
N ARG A 91 18.51 9.84 2.96
CA ARG A 91 17.83 10.15 4.22
C ARG A 91 18.06 11.58 4.66
N GLN A 92 19.30 12.08 4.61
CA GLN A 92 19.60 13.46 4.97
C GLN A 92 18.90 14.46 4.03
N ARG A 93 18.95 14.22 2.71
CA ARG A 93 18.22 15.05 1.74
C ARG A 93 16.72 15.08 2.03
N PHE A 94 16.14 13.94 2.41
CA PHE A 94 14.73 13.83 2.76
C PHE A 94 14.40 14.60 4.05
N LEU A 95 15.19 14.42 5.10
CA LEU A 95 15.02 15.12 6.39
C LEU A 95 15.12 16.65 6.22
N SER A 96 16.08 17.15 5.44
CA SER A 96 16.19 18.59 5.17
C SER A 96 14.95 19.16 4.49
N ARG A 97 14.24 18.36 3.68
CA ARG A 97 12.97 18.78 3.06
C ARG A 97 11.81 18.71 4.04
N LEU A 98 11.75 17.71 4.93
CA LEU A 98 10.72 17.63 5.97
C LEU A 98 10.81 18.81 6.93
N ASP A 99 12.01 19.12 7.41
CA ASP A 99 12.29 20.24 8.32
C ASP A 99 11.89 21.58 7.68
N ALA A 100 12.30 21.81 6.43
CA ALA A 100 11.91 23.01 5.67
C ALA A 100 10.38 23.17 5.49
N HIS A 101 9.61 22.09 5.65
CA HIS A 101 8.15 22.09 5.59
C HIS A 101 7.46 21.98 6.98
N GLY A 102 8.21 21.86 8.07
CA GLY A 102 7.67 21.68 9.43
C GLY A 102 6.84 20.41 9.60
N LEU A 103 7.19 19.33 8.88
CA LEU A 103 6.46 18.06 8.87
C LEU A 103 7.05 17.00 9.82
N ASP A 104 8.01 17.39 10.64
CA ASP A 104 8.76 16.53 11.57
C ASP A 104 8.23 16.59 13.02
N VAL A 105 7.12 17.28 13.26
CA VAL A 105 6.50 17.44 14.58
C VAL A 105 5.28 16.54 14.73
N PHE A 106 5.32 15.63 15.70
CA PHE A 106 4.23 14.70 16.01
C PHE A 106 3.75 14.91 17.45
N ASN A 107 2.45 14.80 17.69
CA ASN A 107 1.92 14.85 19.05
C ASN A 107 2.12 13.51 19.77
N ALA A 108 2.25 13.55 21.10
CA ALA A 108 2.51 12.37 21.92
C ALA A 108 1.46 11.26 21.76
N LEU A 109 0.18 11.63 21.59
CA LEU A 109 -0.90 10.67 21.36
C LEU A 109 -0.68 9.87 20.07
N SER A 110 -0.20 10.51 19.02
CA SER A 110 -0.02 9.87 17.71
C SER A 110 1.13 8.88 17.73
N VAL A 111 2.23 9.24 18.40
CA VAL A 111 3.37 8.35 18.63
C VAL A 111 2.95 7.15 19.48
N GLN A 112 2.24 7.38 20.59
CA GLN A 112 1.78 6.31 21.46
C GLN A 112 0.80 5.37 20.75
N ALA A 113 -0.19 5.92 20.05
CA ALA A 113 -1.19 5.13 19.35
C ALA A 113 -0.57 4.25 18.26
N ALA A 114 0.34 4.79 17.43
CA ALA A 114 1.03 4.00 16.41
C ALA A 114 1.91 2.90 17.02
N THR A 115 2.60 3.21 18.13
CA THR A 115 3.45 2.25 18.84
C THR A 115 2.63 1.09 19.42
N THR A 116 1.54 1.40 20.15
CA THR A 116 0.63 0.38 20.70
C THR A 116 -0.06 -0.41 19.58
N ALA A 117 -0.43 0.23 18.47
CA ALA A 117 -1.04 -0.45 17.34
C ALA A 117 -0.15 -1.59 16.81
N TRP A 118 1.12 -1.32 16.48
CA TRP A 118 2.02 -2.34 15.96
C TRP A 118 2.50 -3.35 17.02
N ASN A 119 2.62 -2.97 18.29
CA ASN A 119 3.14 -3.86 19.33
C ASN A 119 2.08 -4.76 19.98
N GLU A 120 0.84 -4.28 20.09
CA GLU A 120 -0.18 -4.92 20.96
C GLU A 120 -1.46 -5.33 20.21
N SER A 121 -1.69 -4.85 18.99
CA SER A 121 -2.98 -5.04 18.30
C SER A 121 -2.99 -6.20 17.29
N ARG A 122 -2.05 -7.15 17.38
CA ARG A 122 -1.93 -8.29 16.45
C ARG A 122 -3.21 -9.12 16.36
N GLN A 123 -3.78 -9.50 17.51
CA GLN A 123 -5.00 -10.32 17.56
C GLN A 123 -6.21 -9.61 16.93
N TRP A 124 -6.31 -8.30 17.15
CA TRP A 124 -7.35 -7.48 16.53
C TRP A 124 -7.18 -7.42 15.02
N LEU A 125 -5.94 -7.22 14.54
CA LEU A 125 -5.63 -7.19 13.11
C LEU A 125 -5.97 -8.52 12.44
N ASP A 126 -5.57 -9.66 13.03
CA ASP A 126 -5.91 -10.98 12.49
C ASP A 126 -7.44 -11.16 12.34
N SER A 127 -8.19 -10.79 13.39
CA SER A 127 -9.67 -10.85 13.36
C SER A 127 -10.28 -9.92 12.30
N LEU A 128 -9.70 -8.74 12.10
CA LEU A 128 -10.10 -7.82 11.04
C LEU A 128 -9.86 -8.43 9.66
N LEU A 129 -8.68 -9.02 9.42
CA LEU A 129 -8.35 -9.63 8.13
C LEU A 129 -9.28 -10.80 7.78
N ASP A 130 -9.63 -11.64 8.75
CA ASP A 130 -10.62 -12.71 8.57
C ASP A 130 -12.00 -12.14 8.20
N TYR A 131 -12.43 -11.09 8.89
CA TYR A 131 -13.70 -10.42 8.60
C TYR A 131 -13.73 -9.79 7.20
N LEU A 132 -12.63 -9.16 6.77
CA LEU A 132 -12.50 -8.58 5.43
C LEU A 132 -12.48 -9.65 4.34
N ALA A 133 -11.85 -10.78 4.59
CA ALA A 133 -11.87 -11.93 3.70
C ALA A 133 -13.28 -12.48 3.53
N GLU A 134 -14.06 -12.57 4.61
CA GLU A 134 -15.49 -12.92 4.56
C GLU A 134 -16.30 -11.91 3.74
N ASN A 135 -16.11 -10.61 3.99
CA ASN A 135 -16.79 -9.56 3.24
C ASN A 135 -16.50 -9.63 1.75
N ARG A 136 -15.23 -9.88 1.38
CA ARG A 136 -14.83 -10.09 -0.02
C ARG A 136 -15.56 -11.28 -0.62
N ARG A 137 -15.59 -12.43 0.08
CA ARG A 137 -16.29 -13.64 -0.38
C ARG A 137 -17.78 -13.41 -0.55
N TRP A 138 -18.41 -12.80 0.45
CA TRP A 138 -19.83 -12.46 0.42
C TRP A 138 -20.17 -11.53 -0.75
N PHE A 139 -19.35 -10.50 -0.98
CA PHE A 139 -19.55 -9.55 -2.08
C PHE A 139 -19.45 -10.24 -3.45
N LEU A 140 -18.42 -11.08 -3.64
CA LEU A 140 -18.23 -11.84 -4.87
C LEU A 140 -19.39 -12.80 -5.13
N ASN A 141 -19.92 -13.46 -4.09
CA ASN A 141 -21.06 -14.37 -4.19
C ASN A 141 -22.37 -13.62 -4.52
N ARG A 142 -22.65 -12.50 -3.84
CA ARG A 142 -23.86 -11.68 -4.04
C ARG A 142 -23.93 -11.01 -5.41
N ARG A 143 -22.78 -10.65 -5.98
CA ARG A 143 -22.71 -9.99 -7.28
C ARG A 143 -23.35 -10.83 -8.38
N GLN A 144 -23.08 -12.14 -8.40
CA GLN A 144 -23.55 -13.03 -9.46
C GLN A 144 -25.08 -13.00 -9.61
N SER A 145 -25.81 -12.75 -8.53
CA SER A 145 -27.27 -12.66 -8.54
C SER A 145 -27.83 -11.25 -8.66
N THR A 146 -27.05 -10.20 -8.32
CA THR A 146 -27.57 -8.82 -8.16
C THR A 146 -27.19 -7.86 -9.30
N PHE A 147 -26.05 -8.04 -9.96
CA PHE A 147 -25.55 -7.12 -11.00
C PHE A 147 -25.11 -7.85 -12.27
N PRO A 148 -26.05 -8.37 -13.07
CA PRO A 148 -25.74 -8.99 -14.36
C PRO A 148 -25.12 -7.95 -15.31
N GLY A 149 -24.02 -8.31 -15.97
CA GLY A 149 -23.38 -7.48 -17.02
C GLY A 149 -22.25 -6.53 -16.58
N GLN A 150 -21.95 -6.43 -15.29
CA GLN A 150 -20.74 -5.73 -14.83
C GLN A 150 -19.60 -6.75 -14.70
N GLU A 151 -18.35 -6.41 -15.07
CA GLU A 151 -17.16 -7.23 -14.79
C GLU A 151 -16.38 -6.68 -13.59
N LEU A 152 -15.81 -7.54 -12.73
CA LEU A 152 -14.72 -7.07 -11.86
C LEU A 152 -13.54 -6.95 -12.81
N SER A 153 -12.61 -6.02 -12.56
CA SER A 153 -11.32 -6.12 -13.24
C SER A 153 -10.79 -7.56 -13.02
N ARG A 154 -10.78 -8.37 -14.08
CA ARG A 154 -10.66 -9.85 -14.06
C ARG A 154 -9.38 -10.40 -13.39
N ARG A 155 -8.51 -9.53 -12.87
CA ARG A 155 -7.16 -9.88 -12.44
C ARG A 155 -6.80 -9.50 -11.01
N ARG A 156 -7.66 -8.79 -10.27
CA ARG A 156 -7.22 -8.13 -9.03
C ARG A 156 -8.33 -8.13 -8.01
N GLU A 157 -8.21 -9.04 -7.06
CA GLU A 157 -9.09 -9.11 -5.90
C GLU A 157 -8.69 -7.97 -4.97
N PRO A 158 -9.59 -7.02 -4.71
CA PRO A 158 -9.28 -5.94 -3.80
C PRO A 158 -9.14 -6.46 -2.38
N ILE A 159 -8.15 -5.92 -1.68
CA ILE A 159 -7.79 -6.30 -0.32
C ILE A 159 -8.89 -5.83 0.66
N TYR A 160 -9.30 -4.55 0.55
CA TYR A 160 -10.34 -3.92 1.39
C TYR A 160 -11.41 -3.16 0.58
N TYR A 161 -11.04 -2.52 -0.55
CA TYR A 161 -11.95 -1.69 -1.34
C TYR A 161 -12.37 -2.36 -2.65
N GLY A 162 -13.62 -2.81 -2.75
CA GLY A 162 -14.20 -3.32 -4.00
C GLY A 162 -14.10 -2.33 -5.17
N TRP A 163 -13.21 -2.57 -6.15
CA TRP A 163 -13.17 -1.76 -7.37
C TRP A 163 -14.04 -2.37 -8.47
N ILE A 164 -15.17 -1.72 -8.76
CA ILE A 164 -16.11 -2.14 -9.80
C ILE A 164 -15.86 -1.34 -11.07
N VAL A 165 -15.60 -2.03 -12.18
CA VAL A 165 -15.49 -1.41 -13.50
C VAL A 165 -16.80 -1.64 -14.24
N LYS A 166 -17.43 -0.55 -14.69
CA LYS A 166 -18.56 -0.62 -15.62
C LYS A 166 -18.01 -0.46 -17.04
N ASN A 167 -18.06 -1.52 -17.83
CA ASN A 167 -17.81 -1.39 -19.27
C ASN A 167 -19.01 -0.67 -19.88
N TRP A 168 -18.74 0.41 -20.61
CA TRP A 168 -19.76 1.18 -21.30
C TRP A 168 -19.70 0.80 -22.79
N ASP A 169 -20.59 -0.08 -23.24
CA ASP A 169 -20.70 -0.50 -24.64
C ASP A 169 -21.46 0.54 -25.49
N TRP A 170 -20.95 1.77 -25.60
CA TRP A 170 -21.50 2.77 -26.53
C TRP A 170 -20.63 3.04 -27.77
N MET A 171 -19.48 2.37 -27.92
CA MET A 171 -18.54 2.64 -29.03
C MET A 171 -18.41 1.53 -30.10
N THR A 172 -19.42 0.67 -30.28
CA THR A 172 -19.43 -0.32 -31.39
C THR A 172 -20.68 -0.32 -32.26
N ASN A 173 -21.58 0.65 -32.08
CA ASN A 173 -22.71 0.88 -33.00
C ASN A 173 -22.54 2.23 -33.72
N SER A 174 -21.63 2.25 -34.69
CA SER A 174 -21.59 3.26 -35.77
C SER A 174 -21.10 2.59 -37.04
#